data_AF-A0A8J7GAQ6-F1
#
_entry.id   AF-A0A8J7GAQ6-F1
#
_cell.length_a   1.000
_cell.length_b   1.000
_cell.length_c   1.000
_cell.angle_alpha   90.00
_cell.angle_beta   90.00
_cell.angle_gamma   90.00
#
_symmetry.space_group_name_H-M   'P 1'
#
loop_
_entity.id
_entity.type
_entity.pdbx_description
1 polymer ?
#
loop_
_entity_poly.entity_id
_entity_poly.type
_entity_poly.pdbx_seq_one_letter_code
_entity_poly.pdbx_strand_id
1 'polypeptide(L)'
;MNNPRTIMLTHVDKLFLGRAAWAASAVTVQANRILAPDATLEQAEVDAMLLLYPLRQVLRAAEVLRRHTTGPARELISDALDRFHTDLPGVKDARDVLEHFDEYLLGAGRLQKRGQRSTGSDLERADAAAAFPVFSERRPGHFVLHVGPLSIDVATARSAAQALCTAAADAEE
;
A
#
# COMPACT_ATOMS: atom_id res chain seq x y z
N MET A 1 3.56 -3.96 41.66
CA MET A 1 4.46 -4.84 40.88
C MET A 1 3.90 -4.93 39.47
N ASN A 2 4.57 -4.34 38.48
CA ASN A 2 4.09 -4.39 37.09
C ASN A 2 4.29 -5.78 36.50
N ASN A 3 3.24 -6.33 35.89
CA ASN A 3 3.27 -7.63 35.24
C ASN A 3 4.15 -7.54 33.96
N PRO A 4 5.18 -8.38 33.79
CA PRO A 4 6.08 -8.32 32.64
C PRO A 4 5.37 -8.49 31.28
N ARG A 5 4.21 -9.17 31.24
CA ARG A 5 3.38 -9.23 30.02
C ARG A 5 2.78 -7.87 29.63
N THR A 6 2.37 -7.07 30.61
CA THR A 6 1.80 -5.73 30.38
C THR A 6 2.84 -4.74 29.86
N ILE A 7 4.08 -4.83 30.35
CA ILE A 7 5.20 -4.00 29.85
C ILE A 7 5.58 -4.38 28.41
N MET A 8 5.51 -5.66 28.06
CA MET A 8 5.87 -6.13 26.72
C MET A 8 4.83 -5.74 25.65
N LEU A 9 3.53 -5.75 25.96
CA LEU A 9 2.50 -5.24 25.03
C LEU A 9 2.68 -3.74 24.77
N THR A 10 2.76 -2.91 25.82
CA THR A 10 2.84 -1.44 25.70
C THR A 10 4.06 -0.90 24.92
N HIS A 11 5.16 -1.65 24.84
CA HIS A 11 6.33 -1.26 24.02
C HIS A 11 6.18 -1.65 22.55
N VAL A 12 5.52 -2.78 22.31
CA VAL A 12 5.26 -3.33 20.99
C VAL A 12 4.19 -2.49 20.27
N ASP A 13 3.18 -2.04 21.00
CA ASP A 13 2.11 -1.17 20.50
C ASP A 13 2.65 0.19 20.04
N LYS A 14 3.50 0.83 20.86
CA LYS A 14 4.18 2.09 20.50
C LYS A 14 5.04 1.99 19.25
N LEU A 15 5.71 0.86 19.04
CA LEU A 15 6.50 0.63 17.83
C LEU A 15 5.60 0.59 16.58
N PHE A 16 4.46 -0.10 16.66
CA PHE A 16 3.55 -0.23 15.52
C PHE A 16 2.81 1.06 15.22
N LEU A 17 2.33 1.78 16.24
CA LEU A 17 1.74 3.10 16.08
C LEU A 17 2.74 4.10 15.50
N GLY A 18 3.96 4.14 16.04
CA GLY A 18 5.02 5.00 15.51
C GLY A 18 5.35 4.68 14.05
N ARG A 19 5.34 3.39 13.68
CA ARG A 19 5.55 2.95 12.30
C ARG A 19 4.40 3.35 11.38
N ALA A 20 3.15 3.19 11.83
CA ALA A 20 1.95 3.60 11.10
C ALA A 20 1.92 5.12 10.88
N ALA A 21 2.18 5.90 11.93
CA ALA A 21 2.20 7.36 11.88
C ALA A 21 3.29 7.90 10.96
N TRP A 22 4.52 7.36 11.05
CA TRP A 22 5.59 7.70 10.11
C TRP A 22 5.21 7.37 8.67
N ALA A 23 4.63 6.19 8.44
CA ALA A 23 4.29 5.75 7.09
C ALA A 23 3.13 6.58 6.50
N ALA A 24 2.10 6.89 7.28
CA ALA A 24 1.00 7.77 6.85
C ALA A 24 1.49 9.20 6.56
N SER A 25 2.46 9.69 7.35
CA SER A 25 3.12 10.97 7.09
C SER A 25 3.91 10.93 5.78
N ALA A 26 4.65 9.85 5.52
CA ALA A 26 5.38 9.66 4.27
C ALA A 26 4.45 9.60 3.05
N VAL A 27 3.30 8.90 3.15
CA VAL A 27 2.26 8.93 2.10
C VAL A 27 1.78 10.35 1.87
N THR A 28 1.50 11.11 2.93
CA THR A 28 1.04 12.50 2.84
C THR A 28 2.07 13.40 2.16
N VAL A 29 3.35 13.28 2.52
CA VAL A 29 4.44 14.05 1.89
C VAL A 29 4.54 13.76 0.40
N GLN A 30 4.54 12.47 0.00
CA GLN A 30 4.61 12.10 -1.41
C GLN A 30 3.37 12.56 -2.17
N ALA A 31 2.17 12.37 -1.61
CA ALA A 31 0.93 12.83 -2.24
C ALA A 31 0.91 14.34 -2.47
N ASN A 32 1.43 15.12 -1.52
CA ASN A 32 1.51 16.58 -1.66
C ASN A 32 2.50 16.99 -2.76
N ARG A 33 3.62 16.29 -2.93
CA ARG A 33 4.57 16.54 -4.04
C ARG A 33 3.96 16.19 -5.39
N ILE A 34 3.29 15.04 -5.49
CA ILE A 34 2.63 14.59 -6.73
C ILE A 34 1.54 15.57 -7.15
N LEU A 35 0.70 15.99 -6.21
CA LEU A 35 -0.46 16.85 -6.47
C LEU A 35 -0.12 18.35 -6.47
N ALA A 36 1.15 18.73 -6.32
CA ALA A 36 1.57 20.12 -6.36
C ALA A 36 1.26 20.72 -7.75
N PRO A 37 0.75 21.98 -7.82
CA PRO A 37 0.41 22.61 -9.09
C PRO A 37 1.59 22.74 -10.07
N ASP A 38 2.79 22.84 -9.54
CA ASP A 38 4.06 23.03 -10.27
C ASP A 38 4.86 21.73 -10.47
N ALA A 39 4.36 20.58 -9.97
CA ALA A 39 5.01 19.30 -10.18
C ALA A 39 5.03 18.93 -11.66
N THR A 40 6.22 18.60 -12.18
CA THR A 40 6.32 18.01 -13.52
C THR A 40 5.74 16.60 -13.52
N LEU A 41 5.38 16.10 -14.71
CA LEU A 41 4.89 14.72 -14.85
C LEU A 41 5.94 13.71 -14.34
N GLU A 42 7.20 13.90 -14.73
CA GLU A 42 8.32 13.03 -14.33
C GLU A 42 8.50 12.98 -12.80
N GLN A 43 8.50 14.13 -12.13
CA GLN A 43 8.60 14.19 -10.66
C GLN A 43 7.44 13.46 -10.00
N ALA A 44 6.22 13.69 -10.49
CA ALA A 44 5.03 13.07 -9.98
C ALA A 44 5.03 11.54 -10.18
N GLU A 45 5.54 11.04 -11.30
CA GLU A 45 5.68 9.60 -11.55
C GLU A 45 6.67 8.94 -10.59
N VAL A 46 7.84 9.56 -10.38
CA VAL A 46 8.84 9.08 -9.41
C VAL A 46 8.24 9.03 -8.01
N ASP A 47 7.60 10.12 -7.57
CA ASP A 47 6.99 10.17 -6.24
C ASP A 47 5.83 9.19 -6.09
N ALA A 48 5.04 8.95 -7.15
CA ALA A 48 3.93 7.99 -7.15
C ALA A 48 4.42 6.54 -7.00
N MET A 49 5.50 6.16 -7.67
CA MET A 49 6.12 4.84 -7.46
C MET A 49 6.65 4.71 -6.03
N LEU A 50 7.32 5.74 -5.52
CA LEU A 50 7.84 5.77 -4.15
C LEU A 50 6.74 5.75 -3.08
N LEU A 51 5.55 6.29 -3.37
CA LEU A 51 4.39 6.33 -2.47
C LEU A 51 3.84 4.93 -2.14
N LEU A 52 4.02 3.95 -3.02
CA LEU A 52 3.56 2.57 -2.77
C LEU A 52 4.28 1.90 -1.59
N TYR A 53 5.53 2.27 -1.32
CA TYR A 53 6.30 1.72 -0.21
C TYR A 53 5.71 2.09 1.17
N PRO A 54 5.53 3.37 1.52
CA PRO A 54 4.92 3.73 2.80
C PRO A 54 3.46 3.28 2.89
N LEU A 55 2.68 3.22 1.79
CA LEU A 55 1.34 2.61 1.81
C LEU A 55 1.36 1.17 2.32
N ARG A 56 2.30 0.36 1.83
CA ARG A 56 2.47 -1.02 2.32
C ARG A 56 2.86 -1.06 3.80
N GLN A 57 3.63 -0.08 4.28
CA GLN A 57 4.02 0.00 5.69
C GLN A 57 2.85 0.37 6.61
N VAL A 58 1.96 1.29 6.21
CA VAL A 58 0.72 1.59 6.95
C VAL A 58 -0.13 0.32 7.06
N LEU A 59 -0.40 -0.33 5.93
CA LEU A 59 -1.16 -1.59 5.89
C LEU A 59 -0.53 -2.65 6.79
N ARG A 60 0.79 -2.87 6.69
CA ARG A 60 1.50 -3.87 7.49
C ARG A 60 1.43 -3.57 8.99
N ALA A 61 1.57 -2.30 9.39
CA ALA A 61 1.48 -1.92 10.80
C ALA A 61 0.09 -2.22 11.36
N ALA A 62 -0.98 -1.83 10.66
CA ALA A 62 -2.35 -2.11 11.06
C ALA A 62 -2.67 -3.62 11.07
N GLU A 63 -2.21 -4.39 10.07
CA GLU A 63 -2.35 -5.85 10.04
C GLU A 63 -1.73 -6.52 11.27
N VAL A 64 -0.59 -6.00 11.74
CA VAL A 64 0.10 -6.51 12.92
C VAL A 64 -0.63 -6.06 14.19
N LEU A 65 -1.02 -4.79 14.31
CA LEU A 65 -1.77 -4.28 15.45
C LEU A 65 -3.05 -5.10 15.67
N ARG A 66 -3.85 -5.34 14.62
CA ARG A 66 -5.05 -6.19 14.67
C ARG A 66 -4.80 -7.59 15.25
N ARG A 67 -3.61 -8.18 15.02
CA ARG A 67 -3.26 -9.52 15.54
C ARG A 67 -2.94 -9.50 17.04
N HIS A 68 -2.52 -8.36 17.57
CA HIS A 68 -2.15 -8.19 18.97
C HIS A 68 -3.25 -7.54 19.82
N THR A 69 -4.21 -6.88 19.18
CA THR A 69 -5.40 -6.28 19.83
C THR A 69 -6.56 -7.28 19.93
N THR A 70 -7.46 -7.07 20.89
CA THR A 70 -8.69 -7.88 21.09
C THR A 70 -9.89 -6.99 21.38
N GLY A 71 -11.10 -7.56 21.32
CA GLY A 71 -12.34 -6.83 21.65
C GLY A 71 -12.66 -5.70 20.67
N PRO A 72 -13.33 -4.63 21.13
CA PRO A 72 -13.78 -3.52 20.27
C PRO A 72 -12.65 -2.86 19.46
N ALA A 73 -11.47 -2.73 20.06
CA ALA A 73 -10.30 -2.16 19.40
C ALA A 73 -9.84 -2.98 18.18
N ARG A 74 -9.97 -4.32 18.24
CA ARG A 74 -9.69 -5.19 17.09
C ARG A 74 -10.73 -5.02 15.97
N GLU A 75 -11.98 -4.82 16.33
CA GLU A 75 -13.08 -4.59 15.36
C GLU A 75 -12.86 -3.27 14.63
N LEU A 76 -12.52 -2.19 15.35
CA LEU A 76 -12.17 -0.88 14.78
C LEU A 76 -11.04 -0.98 13.74
N ILE A 77 -9.95 -1.68 14.06
CA ILE A 77 -8.83 -1.87 13.12
C ILE A 77 -9.26 -2.73 11.92
N SER A 78 -10.11 -3.74 12.15
CA SER A 78 -10.60 -4.61 11.07
C SER A 78 -11.47 -3.84 10.07
N ASP A 79 -12.41 -3.03 10.56
CA ASP A 79 -13.26 -2.18 9.71
C ASP A 79 -12.42 -1.18 8.92
N ALA A 80 -11.39 -0.59 9.54
CA ALA A 80 -10.49 0.33 8.87
C ALA A 80 -9.64 -0.35 7.79
N LEU A 81 -9.18 -1.58 8.03
CA LEU A 81 -8.48 -2.38 7.02
C LEU A 81 -9.37 -2.74 5.84
N ASP A 82 -10.63 -3.10 6.09
CA ASP A 82 -11.59 -3.44 5.04
C ASP A 82 -11.92 -2.22 4.16
N ARG A 83 -12.08 -1.04 4.78
CA ARG A 83 -12.20 0.23 4.05
C ARG A 83 -10.95 0.54 3.23
N PHE A 84 -9.76 0.40 3.81
CA PHE A 84 -8.51 0.62 3.10
C PHE A 84 -8.37 -0.30 1.86
N HIS A 85 -8.75 -1.57 1.98
CA HIS A 85 -8.74 -2.50 0.85
C HIS A 85 -9.79 -2.19 -0.22
N THR A 86 -10.93 -1.65 0.19
CA THR A 86 -11.99 -1.19 -0.72
C THR A 86 -11.56 0.04 -1.49
N ASP A 87 -10.94 1.01 -0.81
CA ASP A 87 -10.47 2.27 -1.39
C ASP A 87 -9.24 2.08 -2.29
N LEU A 88 -8.37 1.12 -1.94
CA LEU A 88 -7.10 0.86 -2.62
C LEU A 88 -6.96 -0.62 -3.03
N PRO A 89 -7.80 -1.09 -3.96
CA PRO A 89 -7.78 -2.49 -4.39
C PRO A 89 -6.41 -2.85 -4.98
N GLY A 90 -5.80 -3.92 -4.45
CA GLY A 90 -4.54 -4.45 -4.97
C GLY A 90 -3.31 -3.55 -4.74
N VAL A 91 -3.33 -2.59 -3.82
CA VAL A 91 -2.15 -1.72 -3.57
C VAL A 91 -0.87 -2.49 -3.20
N LYS A 92 -1.01 -3.58 -2.44
CA LYS A 92 0.12 -4.49 -2.15
C LYS A 92 0.64 -5.13 -3.44
N ASP A 93 -0.27 -5.57 -4.30
CA ASP A 93 0.06 -6.19 -5.57
C ASP A 93 0.78 -5.21 -6.50
N ALA A 94 0.35 -3.94 -6.55
CA ALA A 94 0.99 -2.90 -7.35
C ALA A 94 2.44 -2.66 -6.88
N ARG A 95 2.68 -2.57 -5.57
CA ARG A 95 4.02 -2.48 -5.01
C ARG A 95 4.86 -3.71 -5.36
N ASP A 96 4.30 -4.91 -5.17
CA ASP A 96 4.99 -6.17 -5.44
C ASP A 96 5.41 -6.28 -6.91
N VAL A 97 4.61 -5.78 -7.86
CA VAL A 97 4.99 -5.71 -9.29
C VAL A 97 6.21 -4.80 -9.49
N LEU A 98 6.23 -3.61 -8.89
CA LEU A 98 7.37 -2.69 -9.03
C LEU A 98 8.64 -3.21 -8.36
N GLU A 99 8.52 -3.87 -7.21
CA GLU A 99 9.67 -4.46 -6.51
C GLU A 99 10.28 -5.65 -7.26
N HIS A 100 9.44 -6.45 -7.90
CA HIS A 100 9.83 -7.63 -8.65
C HIS A 100 9.73 -7.39 -10.15
N PHE A 101 10.10 -6.19 -10.61
CA PHE A 101 9.93 -5.78 -12.00
C PHE A 101 10.64 -6.74 -12.97
N ASP A 102 11.78 -7.30 -12.56
CA ASP A 102 12.56 -8.29 -13.29
C ASP A 102 11.76 -9.58 -13.53
N GLU A 103 11.07 -10.09 -12.51
CA GLU A 103 10.19 -11.24 -12.65
C GLU A 103 9.02 -10.94 -13.61
N TYR A 104 8.43 -9.75 -13.51
CA TYR A 104 7.31 -9.36 -14.37
C TYR A 104 7.72 -9.12 -15.83
N LEU A 105 8.93 -8.59 -16.07
CA LEU A 105 9.51 -8.47 -17.42
C LEU A 105 9.74 -9.85 -18.06
N LEU A 106 10.02 -10.87 -17.25
CA LEU A 106 10.24 -12.24 -17.72
C LEU A 106 8.94 -13.09 -17.76
N GLY A 107 7.78 -12.48 -17.51
CA GLY A 107 6.50 -13.20 -17.47
C GLY A 107 6.39 -14.19 -16.29
N ALA A 108 7.24 -14.04 -15.27
CA ALA A 108 7.36 -14.93 -14.12
C ALA A 108 6.76 -14.34 -12.83
N GLY A 109 6.17 -13.15 -12.89
CA GLY A 109 5.58 -12.46 -11.75
C GLY A 109 4.42 -13.23 -11.13
N ARG A 110 4.21 -13.05 -9.82
CA ARG A 110 3.17 -13.76 -9.05
C ARG A 110 1.77 -13.66 -9.67
N LEU A 111 1.38 -12.47 -10.14
CA LEU A 111 0.04 -12.25 -10.71
C LEU A 111 -0.09 -12.83 -12.11
N GLN A 112 1.00 -12.82 -12.90
CA GLN A 112 1.05 -13.46 -14.21
C GLN A 112 0.85 -14.99 -14.10
N LYS A 113 1.51 -15.62 -13.11
CA LYS A 113 1.39 -17.06 -12.83
C LYS A 113 -0.02 -17.50 -12.42
N ARG A 114 -0.81 -16.63 -11.79
CA ARG A 114 -2.19 -16.95 -11.36
C ARG A 114 -3.18 -17.03 -12.53
N GLY A 115 -2.88 -16.36 -13.66
CA GLY A 115 -3.74 -16.35 -14.85
C GLY A 115 -3.35 -17.37 -15.93
N GLN A 116 -2.14 -17.93 -15.87
CA GLN A 116 -1.63 -18.83 -16.90
C GLN A 116 -1.93 -20.31 -16.59
N ARG A 117 -2.35 -21.06 -17.60
CA ARG A 117 -2.22 -22.53 -17.63
C ARG A 117 -0.78 -22.82 -18.03
N SER A 118 -0.06 -23.55 -17.18
CA SER A 118 1.38 -23.81 -17.27
C SER A 118 1.78 -24.58 -18.53
N THR A 119 1.98 -23.92 -19.68
CA THR A 119 2.72 -24.52 -20.80
C THR A 119 4.13 -23.96 -20.93
N GLY A 120 4.37 -22.73 -20.46
CA GLY A 120 5.72 -22.19 -20.20
C GLY A 120 6.46 -21.80 -21.48
N SER A 121 5.73 -21.56 -22.57
CA SER A 121 6.33 -21.11 -23.83
C SER A 121 6.79 -19.65 -23.75
N ASP A 122 7.77 -19.28 -24.56
CA ASP A 122 8.30 -17.90 -24.59
C ASP A 122 7.26 -16.87 -25.06
N LEU A 123 6.32 -17.29 -25.92
CA LEU A 123 5.19 -16.46 -26.35
C LEU A 123 4.24 -16.14 -25.18
N GLU A 124 3.89 -17.14 -24.37
CA GLU A 124 3.05 -16.93 -23.17
C GLU A 124 3.73 -16.00 -22.16
N ARG A 125 5.06 -16.09 -22.00
CA ARG A 125 5.82 -15.18 -21.14
C ARG A 125 5.82 -13.75 -21.66
N ALA A 126 6.00 -13.56 -22.96
CA ALA A 126 5.94 -12.25 -23.61
C ALA A 126 4.54 -11.61 -23.45
N ASP A 127 3.47 -12.38 -23.67
CA ASP A 127 2.09 -11.92 -23.48
C ASP A 127 1.81 -11.53 -22.02
N ALA A 128 2.31 -12.33 -21.07
CA ALA A 128 2.19 -11.99 -19.64
C ALA A 128 2.94 -10.71 -19.28
N ALA A 129 4.14 -10.48 -19.82
CA ALA A 129 4.89 -9.25 -19.60
C ALA A 129 4.12 -8.04 -20.15
N ALA A 130 3.55 -8.16 -21.34
CA ALA A 130 2.76 -7.10 -21.97
C ALA A 130 1.48 -6.74 -21.19
N ALA A 131 0.96 -7.63 -20.34
CA ALA A 131 -0.23 -7.40 -19.53
C ALA A 131 0.01 -6.49 -18.29
N PHE A 132 1.26 -6.12 -18.00
CA PHE A 132 1.62 -5.30 -16.84
C PHE A 132 2.33 -3.98 -17.21
N PRO A 133 1.74 -3.12 -18.07
CA PRO A 133 2.31 -1.80 -18.31
C PRO A 133 2.29 -0.95 -17.03
N VAL A 134 3.29 -0.08 -16.87
CA VAL A 134 3.33 0.94 -15.82
C VAL A 134 3.25 2.31 -16.49
N PHE A 135 2.24 3.09 -16.12
CA PHE A 135 2.05 4.45 -16.64
C PHE A 135 1.21 5.27 -15.66
N SER A 136 1.18 6.58 -15.86
CA SER A 136 0.39 7.48 -15.04
C SER A 136 -0.64 8.27 -15.85
N GLU A 137 -1.72 8.67 -15.19
CA GLU A 137 -2.72 9.59 -15.72
C GLU A 137 -2.90 10.77 -14.77
N ARG A 138 -2.80 12.00 -15.31
CA ARG A 138 -3.06 13.23 -14.56
C ARG A 138 -4.38 13.86 -15.01
N ARG A 139 -5.27 14.11 -14.07
CA ARG A 139 -6.52 14.89 -14.25
C ARG A 139 -6.55 16.03 -13.24
N PRO A 140 -7.38 17.08 -13.41
CA PRO A 140 -7.51 18.12 -12.41
C PRO A 140 -7.84 17.54 -11.02
N GLY A 141 -6.94 17.72 -10.05
CA GLY A 141 -7.10 17.19 -8.69
C GLY A 141 -6.77 15.71 -8.49
N HIS A 142 -6.42 14.97 -9.55
CA HIS A 142 -6.17 13.53 -9.49
C HIS A 142 -4.88 13.15 -10.20
N PHE A 143 -4.17 12.20 -9.59
CA PHE A 143 -3.04 11.53 -10.20
C PHE A 143 -3.21 10.03 -9.96
N VAL A 144 -3.30 9.25 -11.03
CA VAL A 144 -3.53 7.81 -10.97
C VAL A 144 -2.31 7.09 -11.51
N LEU A 145 -1.72 6.22 -10.69
CA LEU A 145 -0.67 5.30 -11.10
C LEU A 145 -1.30 3.98 -11.52
N HIS A 146 -1.02 3.54 -12.75
CA HIS A 146 -1.44 2.25 -13.26
C HIS A 146 -0.27 1.27 -13.23
N VAL A 147 -0.52 0.06 -12.72
CA VAL A 147 0.45 -1.05 -12.67
C VAL A 147 -0.27 -2.32 -13.13
N GLY A 148 -0.20 -2.58 -14.43
CA GLY A 148 -1.05 -3.58 -15.09
C GLY A 148 -2.53 -3.29 -14.89
N PRO A 149 -3.33 -4.25 -14.38
CA PRO A 149 -4.76 -4.03 -14.13
C PRO A 149 -5.05 -3.20 -12.87
N LEU A 150 -4.02 -2.83 -12.11
CA LEU A 150 -4.16 -2.15 -10.82
C LEU A 150 -4.09 -0.63 -11.04
N SER A 151 -4.91 0.11 -10.29
CA SER A 151 -4.97 1.57 -10.38
C SER A 151 -4.98 2.17 -8.98
N ILE A 152 -4.07 3.10 -8.73
CA ILE A 152 -3.91 3.77 -7.42
C ILE A 152 -4.07 5.28 -7.62
N ASP A 153 -5.21 5.82 -7.17
CA ASP A 153 -5.40 7.26 -7.08
C ASP A 153 -4.67 7.80 -5.84
N VAL A 154 -3.84 8.82 -6.05
CA VAL A 154 -2.96 9.38 -5.01
C VAL A 154 -3.73 10.13 -3.92
N ALA A 155 -4.84 10.79 -4.26
CA ALA A 155 -5.65 11.49 -3.28
C ALA A 155 -6.38 10.48 -2.37
N THR A 156 -6.98 9.45 -2.97
CA THR A 156 -7.59 8.32 -2.26
C THR A 156 -6.56 7.62 -1.38
N ALA A 157 -5.34 7.39 -1.90
CA ALA A 157 -4.26 6.76 -1.15
C ALA A 157 -3.88 7.53 0.11
N ARG A 158 -3.78 8.86 0.00
CA ARG A 158 -3.52 9.74 1.15
C ARG A 158 -4.63 9.64 2.19
N SER A 159 -5.89 9.77 1.78
CA SER A 159 -7.03 9.73 2.70
C SER A 159 -7.17 8.38 3.40
N ALA A 160 -7.04 7.28 2.66
CA ALA A 160 -7.13 5.93 3.22
C ALA A 160 -5.98 5.64 4.21
N ALA A 161 -4.75 6.07 3.90
CA ALA A 161 -3.61 5.91 4.80
C ALA A 161 -3.78 6.69 6.11
N GLN A 162 -4.29 7.92 6.03
CA GLN A 162 -4.59 8.75 7.20
C GLN A 162 -5.69 8.11 8.05
N ALA A 163 -6.80 7.70 7.43
CA ALA A 163 -7.93 7.07 8.13
C ALA A 163 -7.51 5.79 8.86
N LEU A 164 -6.71 4.93 8.21
CA LEU A 164 -6.22 3.70 8.82
C LEU A 164 -5.25 3.98 9.99
N CYS A 165 -4.42 5.03 9.88
CA CYS A 165 -3.56 5.43 10.98
C CYS A 165 -4.34 5.99 12.18
N THR A 166 -5.38 6.79 11.94
CA THR A 166 -6.26 7.30 13.00
C THR A 166 -6.98 6.16 13.70
N ALA A 167 -7.60 5.23 12.97
CA ALA A 167 -8.26 4.06 13.56
C ALA A 167 -7.30 3.19 14.39
N ALA A 168 -6.04 3.09 13.97
CA ALA A 168 -5.02 2.39 14.75
C ALA A 168 -4.66 3.12 16.06
N ALA A 169 -4.64 4.45 16.06
CA ALA A 169 -4.39 5.25 17.26
C ALA A 169 -5.58 5.22 18.22
N ASP A 170 -6.80 5.34 17.70
CA ASP A 170 -8.04 5.30 18.50
C ASP A 170 -8.26 3.93 19.16
N ALA A 171 -7.67 2.86 18.62
CA ALA A 171 -7.74 1.51 19.18
C ALA A 171 -6.87 1.32 20.45
N GLU A 172 -6.06 2.30 20.82
CA GLU A 172 -5.18 2.29 22.00
C GLU A 172 -5.70 3.13 23.17
N GLU A 173 -6.70 3.99 22.92
CA GLU A 173 -7.39 4.78 23.96
C GLU A 173 -8.47 3.96 24.68
#